data_AF-A0A3C2EC96-F1
#
_entry.id   AF-A0A3C2EC96-F1
#
_cell.length_a   1.000
_cell.length_b   1.000
_cell.length_c   1.000
_cell.angle_alpha   90.00
_cell.angle_beta   90.00
_cell.angle_gamma   90.00
#
_symmetry.space_group_name_H-M   'P 1'
#
loop_
_entity.id
_entity.type
_entity.pdbx_description
1 polymer ?
#
loop_
_entity_poly.entity_id
_entity_poly.type
_entity_poly.pdbx_seq_one_letter_code
_entity_poly.pdbx_strand_id
1 'polypeptide(L)' 'NFRNFFVARVAYKYEIGAESLDERNAYSGLAAGFSVMAPIKKGSSRKIALDYAYRATHVFNGTHNFGVRLEI' A
#
# COMPACT_ATOMS: atom_id res chain seq x y z
N ASN A 1 -17.70 -17.93 3.74
CA ASN A 1 -17.01 -17.56 2.50
C ASN A 1 -15.78 -16.72 2.89
N PHE A 2 -14.56 -17.23 2.69
CA PHE A 2 -13.30 -16.73 3.29
C PHE A 2 -12.49 -15.79 2.37
N ARG A 3 -13.10 -15.21 1.34
CA ARG A 3 -12.35 -14.72 0.19
C ARG A 3 -11.55 -13.41 0.39
N ASN A 4 -11.76 -12.63 1.46
CA ASN A 4 -11.13 -11.30 1.60
C ASN A 4 -10.37 -11.09 2.92
N PHE A 5 -9.75 -12.12 3.52
CA PHE A 5 -8.92 -11.93 4.73
C PHE A 5 -7.52 -11.40 4.43
N PHE A 6 -7.01 -11.61 3.22
CA PHE A 6 -5.66 -11.20 2.82
C PHE A 6 -5.65 -10.70 1.38
N VAL A 7 -4.99 -9.56 1.13
CA VAL A 7 -4.81 -8.99 -0.20
C VAL A 7 -3.36 -8.56 -0.33
N ALA A 8 -2.67 -9.01 -1.38
CA ALA A 8 -1.36 -8.51 -1.77
C ALA A 8 -1.47 -7.58 -2.98
N ARG A 9 -0.62 -6.55 -3.05
CA ARG A 9 -0.54 -5.59 -4.16
C ARG A 9 0.93 -5.37 -4.52
N VAL A 10 1.22 -5.39 -5.81
CA VAL A 10 2.53 -5.03 -6.36
C VAL A 10 2.32 -4.02 -7.49
N ALA A 11 3.27 -3.11 -7.64
CA ALA A 11 3.26 -2.09 -8.67
C ALA A 11 4.69 -1.66 -9.02
N TYR A 12 4.84 -1.03 -10.18
CA TYR A 12 6.07 -0.37 -10.59
C TYR A 12 5.73 1.02 -11.13
N LYS A 13 6.43 2.04 -10.65
CA LYS A 13 6.26 3.43 -11.09
C LYS A 13 7.45 3.85 -11.94
N TYR A 14 7.15 4.27 -13.16
CA TYR A 14 8.11 4.89 -14.07
C TYR A 14 7.55 6.22 -14.54
N GLU A 15 8.40 7.22 -14.66
CA GLU A 15 8.04 8.57 -15.09
C GLU A 15 8.68 8.86 -16.45
N ILE A 16 7.87 9.40 -17.38
CA ILE A 16 8.27 9.68 -18.76
C ILE A 16 8.37 11.19 -18.92
N GLY A 17 9.48 11.67 -19.49
CA GLY A 17 9.66 13.08 -19.82
C GLY A 17 10.23 13.97 -18.71
N ALA A 18 10.78 13.38 -17.64
CA ALA A 18 11.49 14.15 -16.63
C ALA A 18 12.97 14.33 -17.02
N GLU A 19 13.34 15.56 -17.38
CA GLU A 19 14.65 15.92 -17.92
C GLU A 19 15.67 16.18 -16.79
N SER A 20 15.22 16.70 -15.65
CA SER A 20 16.05 16.96 -14.47
C SER A 20 15.61 16.19 -13.23
N LEU A 21 16.47 16.11 -12.20
CA LEU A 21 16.13 15.47 -10.93
C LEU A 21 15.08 16.25 -10.12
N ASP A 22 15.04 17.57 -10.26
CA ASP A 22 14.08 18.43 -9.53
C ASP A 22 12.66 18.35 -10.08
N GLU A 23 12.52 17.94 -11.35
CA GLU A 23 11.22 17.68 -12.00
C GLU A 23 10.68 16.28 -11.72
N ARG A 24 11.51 15.36 -11.20
CA ARG A 24 11.12 13.97 -10.96
C ARG A 24 10.25 13.83 -9.73
N ASN A 25 9.28 12.93 -9.82
CA ASN A 25 8.50 12.49 -8.69
C ASN A 25 9.39 11.78 -7.67
N ALA A 26 9.22 12.11 -6.38
CA ALA A 26 9.95 11.46 -5.31
C ALA A 26 9.78 9.92 -5.32
N TYR A 27 8.61 9.42 -5.75
CA TYR A 27 8.34 7.99 -5.91
C TYR A 27 8.72 7.50 -7.31
N SER A 28 9.56 6.49 -7.34
CA SER A 28 9.97 5.78 -8.56
C SER A 28 10.29 4.33 -8.23
N GLY A 29 10.16 3.45 -9.22
CA GLY A 29 10.50 2.04 -9.08
C GLY A 29 9.40 1.19 -8.43
N LEU A 30 9.82 0.11 -7.78
CA LEU A 30 8.95 -0.93 -7.23
C LEU A 30 8.16 -0.44 -6.01
N ALA A 31 6.91 -0.90 -5.92
CA ALA A 31 6.06 -0.76 -4.75
C ALA A 31 5.37 -2.10 -4.46
N ALA A 32 5.27 -2.45 -3.19
CA ALA A 32 4.60 -3.66 -2.76
C ALA A 32 3.93 -3.45 -1.40
N GLY A 33 2.80 -4.10 -1.19
CA GLY A 33 2.10 -4.02 0.08
C GLY A 33 1.09 -5.13 0.23
N PHE A 34 0.61 -5.27 1.45
CA PHE A 34 -0.43 -6.23 1.77
C PHE A 34 -1.42 -5.64 2.77
N SER A 35 -2.60 -6.25 2.78
CA SER A 35 -3.69 -5.96 3.69
C SER A 35 -4.13 -7.25 4.33
N VAL A 36 -4.26 -7.25 5.66
CA VAL A 36 -5.00 -8.28 6.39
C VAL A 36 -6.29 -7.67 6.91
N MET A 37 -7.40 -8.41 6.83
CA MET A 37 -8.70 -7.94 7.25
C MET A 37 -9.39 -9.01 8.08
N ALA A 38 -9.97 -8.62 9.21
CA ALA A 38 -10.72 -9.52 10.08
C ALA A 38 -12.01 -8.86 10.60
N PRO A 39 -13.09 -9.64 10.80
CA PRO A 39 -14.29 -9.13 11.45
C PRO A 39 -14.00 -8.81 12.92
N ILE A 40 -14.50 -7.68 13.43
CA ILE A 40 -14.28 -7.25 14.82
C ILE A 40 -14.98 -8.20 15.80
N LYS A 41 -16.12 -8.75 15.39
CA LYS A 41 -16.90 -9.75 16.15
C LYS A 41 -17.42 -10.83 15.20
N LYS A 42 -17.51 -12.07 15.69
CA LYS A 42 -18.10 -13.20 14.94
C LYS A 42 -19.53 -12.85 14.48
N GLY A 43 -19.78 -12.98 13.18
CA GLY A 43 -21.07 -12.67 12.54
C GLY A 43 -21.33 -11.18 12.29
N SER A 44 -20.39 -10.28 12.63
CA SER A 44 -20.51 -8.87 12.33
C SER A 44 -20.14 -8.55 10.88
N SER A 45 -20.84 -7.59 10.28
CA SER A 45 -20.43 -6.96 9.03
C SER A 45 -19.22 -6.02 9.23
N ARG A 46 -18.96 -5.59 10.47
CA ARG A 46 -17.88 -4.66 10.80
C ARG A 46 -16.53 -5.36 10.76
N LYS A 47 -15.56 -4.72 10.11
CA LYS A 47 -14.21 -5.29 9.94
C LYS A 47 -13.15 -4.26 10.26
N ILE A 48 -12.01 -4.76 10.71
CA ILE A 48 -10.77 -4.03 10.84
C ILE A 48 -9.79 -4.58 9.83
N ALA A 49 -9.04 -3.70 9.16
CA ALA A 49 -7.95 -4.07 8.31
C ALA A 49 -6.66 -3.36 8.72
N LEU A 50 -5.57 -4.09 8.64
CA LEU A 50 -4.21 -3.57 8.80
C LEU A 50 -3.51 -3.63 7.45
N ASP A 51 -2.95 -2.51 7.04
CA ASP A 51 -2.28 -2.34 5.77
C ASP A 51 -0.81 -1.98 6.00
N TYR A 52 0.07 -2.60 5.21
CA TYR A 52 1.46 -2.22 5.13
C TYR A 52 1.88 -2.11 3.67
N ALA A 53 2.61 -1.05 3.31
CA ALA A 53 3.17 -0.90 1.98
C ALA A 53 4.55 -0.25 2.00
N TYR A 54 5.47 -0.87 1.28
CA TYR A 54 6.75 -0.28 0.90
C TYR A 54 6.65 0.33 -0.49
N ARG A 55 7.23 1.52 -0.66
CA ARG A 55 7.31 2.20 -1.96
C ARG A 55 8.73 2.73 -2.14
N ALA A 56 9.38 2.36 -3.23
CA ALA A 56 10.69 2.90 -3.55
C ALA A 56 10.60 4.42 -3.84
N THR A 57 11.61 5.15 -3.41
CA THR A 57 11.80 6.57 -3.65
C THR A 57 13.25 6.83 -3.99
N HIS A 58 13.52 7.79 -4.86
CA HIS A 58 14.91 8.10 -5.24
C HIS A 58 15.60 9.05 -4.25
N VAL A 59 14.83 9.79 -3.45
CA VAL A 59 15.34 10.78 -2.48
C VAL A 59 15.37 10.26 -1.04
N PHE A 60 14.52 9.31 -0.67
CA PHE A 60 14.32 8.89 0.74
C PHE A 60 14.72 7.43 1.01
N ASN A 61 15.36 6.73 0.05
CA ASN A 61 15.68 5.30 0.15
C ASN A 61 14.45 4.40 0.41
N GLY A 62 13.29 4.82 -0.09
CA GLY A 62 12.00 4.16 0.10
C GLY A 62 11.17 4.73 1.25
N THR A 63 9.87 4.47 1.24
CA THR A 63 8.95 4.81 2.32
C THR A 63 8.15 3.61 2.79
N HIS A 64 7.87 3.58 4.09
CA HIS A 64 7.06 2.57 4.76
C HIS A 64 5.74 3.20 5.18
N ASN A 65 4.63 2.61 4.75
CA ASN A 65 3.29 3.12 4.96
C ASN A 65 2.54 2.11 5.83
N PHE A 66 2.00 2.56 6.95
CA PHE A 66 1.17 1.75 7.84
C PHE A 66 -0.22 2.35 7.88
N GLY A 67 -1.23 1.50 7.72
CA GLY A 67 -2.63 1.91 7.68
C GLY A 67 -3.50 1.03 8.57
N VAL A 68 -4.51 1.66 9.16
CA VAL A 68 -5.62 0.95 9.81
C VAL A 68 -6.89 1.42 9.13
N ARG A 69 -7.72 0.48 8.69
CA ARG A 69 -9.03 0.77 8.10
C ARG A 69 -10.12 0.11 8.92
N LEU A 70 -11.13 0.90 9.24
CA LEU A 70 -12.36 0.44 9.89
C LEU A 70 -13.48 0.44 8.86
N GLU A 71 -14.08 -0.72 8.63
CA GLU A 71 -15.30 -0.87 7.83
C GLU A 71 -16.45 -1.03 8.82
N ILE A 72 -17.31 -0.01 8.90
CA ILE A 72 -18.40 0.12 9.88
C ILE A 72 -19.75 -0.11 9.22
#